data_AF-A0ABD0JUL3-F1
#
_entry.id   AF-A0ABD0JUL3-F1
#
_cell.length_a   1.000
_cell.length_b   1.000
_cell.length_c   1.000
_cell.angle_alpha   90.00
_cell.angle_beta   90.00
_cell.angle_gamma   90.00
#
_symmetry.space_group_name_H-M   'P 1'
#
loop_
_entity.id
_entity.type
_entity.pdbx_description
1 polymer ?
#
loop_
_entity_poly.entity_id
_entity_poly.type
_entity_poly.pdbx_seq_one_letter_code
_entity_poly.pdbx_strand_id
1 'polypeptide(L)'
;LRQDVKEFQLFLQHNLPHGSFKVAEVIKSGSLGKGTAVRDTADIDLVVYVDGVTTIKELKRARPGILNHLKERVEEYGPWKGKIELKKQTKYALSYKYGNHDVDILPALNVKRHIGSPAQIYDKMESPKKRARDSKNGRRRRNRQAQEYSASLAPLQKAFIKQQPPQVKDAIRLLKYWKQREKGKLNSVQLFQKSLQELSNSPSLAIAFDENYDPKEFTEKRNLPYIMDPANPYMNTFAGVKSRKARRRAGCMCTKFNSYVDAVVRTIHQISYGDYSVKEVIKADFGNEGGSLGKGTATSDSDIDLVVYFNGLHSIEDLKRMRPKLIELIEKQIRGSCSTVAVPYVASYVSSNSGVIRWPEKQPSDFSLQFTLDDIGVDVLPAFDALAELRSPDAIYKAMERYPGGVHEAAQQYSASLTSLQRDFVKQVDSRIKDAIREMKDWSDKHGPRKSVRSYGLELLAIYMYKPQMSKDELMRKCMEQLANCGSLRVAFNTNYDSSRYTRFMQVPYIMDPANPYKNVIEGVDADGVSRAANAYLRSH
;
A
#
# COMPACT_ATOMS: atom_id res chain seq x y z
N LEU A 1 -23.70 -12.14 14.59
CA LEU A 1 -22.42 -11.80 15.24
C LEU A 1 -22.53 -10.79 16.40
N ARG A 2 -22.92 -9.51 16.18
CA ARG A 2 -22.94 -8.52 17.28
C ARG A 2 -23.85 -8.92 18.45
N GLN A 3 -25.00 -9.51 18.15
CA GLN A 3 -25.93 -10.03 19.14
C GLN A 3 -25.34 -11.24 19.86
N ASP A 4 -24.79 -12.22 19.12
CA ASP A 4 -24.13 -13.40 19.70
C ASP A 4 -22.98 -13.02 20.63
N VAL A 5 -22.11 -12.07 20.22
CA VAL A 5 -21.00 -11.60 21.07
C VAL A 5 -21.51 -10.93 22.34
N LYS A 6 -22.60 -10.18 22.27
CA LYS A 6 -23.22 -9.57 23.44
C LYS A 6 -23.79 -10.63 24.37
N GLU A 7 -24.37 -11.68 23.81
CA GLU A 7 -24.90 -12.82 24.56
C GLU A 7 -23.76 -13.65 25.20
N PHE A 8 -22.64 -13.91 24.50
CA PHE A 8 -21.40 -14.46 25.09
C PHE A 8 -20.90 -13.61 26.25
N GLN A 9 -20.81 -12.29 26.04
CA GLN A 9 -20.37 -11.36 27.07
C GLN A 9 -21.29 -11.40 28.30
N LEU A 10 -22.61 -11.35 28.11
CA LEU A 10 -23.60 -11.40 29.19
C LEU A 10 -23.61 -12.75 29.91
N PHE A 11 -23.54 -13.86 29.16
CA PHE A 11 -23.45 -15.19 29.72
C PHE A 11 -22.22 -15.32 30.62
N LEU A 12 -21.05 -14.93 30.13
CA LEU A 12 -19.83 -14.95 30.92
C LEU A 12 -19.86 -13.94 32.09
N GLN A 13 -20.59 -12.84 31.98
CA GLN A 13 -20.69 -11.84 33.05
C GLN A 13 -21.58 -12.29 34.21
N HIS A 14 -22.64 -13.09 33.93
CA HIS A 14 -23.70 -13.40 34.90
C HIS A 14 -23.82 -14.87 35.26
N ASN A 15 -23.42 -15.78 34.36
CA ASN A 15 -23.46 -17.23 34.59
C ASN A 15 -22.08 -17.80 34.94
N LEU A 16 -21.13 -16.90 35.17
CA LEU A 16 -19.93 -17.11 35.95
C LEU A 16 -20.01 -16.07 37.07
N PRO A 17 -19.94 -16.38 38.36
CA PRO A 17 -19.91 -17.68 39.05
C PRO A 17 -20.74 -17.76 40.35
N HIS A 18 -20.90 -18.99 40.85
CA HIS A 18 -21.05 -19.30 42.28
C HIS A 18 -19.88 -20.24 42.68
N GLY A 19 -18.85 -19.70 43.34
CA GLY A 19 -17.58 -20.36 43.71
C GLY A 19 -16.54 -19.38 44.30
N SER A 20 -15.27 -19.80 44.44
CA SER A 20 -14.16 -19.02 45.06
C SER A 20 -13.54 -17.91 44.19
N PHE A 21 -13.94 -17.79 42.93
CA PHE A 21 -13.55 -16.69 42.03
C PHE A 21 -14.81 -16.05 41.46
N LYS A 22 -14.87 -14.72 41.35
CA LYS A 22 -15.98 -13.94 40.77
C LYS A 22 -15.61 -13.35 39.41
N VAL A 23 -16.56 -13.16 38.49
CA VAL A 23 -16.29 -12.39 37.27
C VAL A 23 -16.59 -10.93 37.56
N ALA A 24 -15.53 -10.12 37.53
CA ALA A 24 -15.64 -8.68 37.72
C ALA A 24 -16.17 -8.01 36.46
N GLU A 25 -15.57 -8.34 35.31
CA GLU A 25 -15.89 -7.71 34.04
C GLU A 25 -15.51 -8.62 32.87
N VAL A 26 -16.36 -8.69 31.86
CA VAL A 26 -16.04 -9.30 30.58
C VAL A 26 -15.93 -8.21 29.52
N ILE A 27 -14.76 -8.06 28.91
CA ILE A 27 -14.55 -7.10 27.83
C ILE A 27 -14.33 -7.79 26.49
N LYS A 28 -14.93 -7.21 25.45
CA LYS A 28 -14.56 -7.47 24.06
C LYS A 28 -13.16 -6.91 23.81
N SER A 29 -12.24 -7.79 23.46
CA SER A 29 -10.87 -7.50 23.06
C SER A 29 -10.69 -7.80 21.55
N GLY A 30 -9.45 -7.83 21.08
CA GLY A 30 -9.17 -8.24 19.71
C GLY A 30 -9.69 -7.27 18.66
N SER A 31 -9.92 -7.77 17.44
CA SER A 31 -10.37 -6.95 16.31
C SER A 31 -11.75 -6.34 16.55
N LEU A 32 -12.68 -7.11 17.13
CA LEU A 32 -14.03 -6.65 17.47
C LEU A 32 -14.00 -5.59 18.58
N GLY A 33 -13.24 -5.82 19.65
CA GLY A 33 -13.09 -4.88 20.76
C GLY A 33 -12.39 -3.58 20.37
N LYS A 34 -11.42 -3.64 19.45
CA LYS A 34 -10.67 -2.50 18.93
C LYS A 34 -11.41 -1.75 17.81
N GLY A 35 -12.57 -2.25 17.36
CA GLY A 35 -13.34 -1.66 16.26
C GLY A 35 -12.70 -1.85 14.88
N THR A 36 -11.76 -2.78 14.73
CA THR A 36 -11.02 -3.07 13.49
C THR A 36 -11.34 -4.46 12.93
N ALA A 37 -12.56 -4.93 13.19
CA ALA A 37 -13.06 -6.20 12.66
C ALA A 37 -13.38 -6.08 11.17
N VAL A 38 -13.10 -7.15 10.45
CA VAL A 38 -13.46 -7.37 9.04
C VAL A 38 -14.73 -8.22 9.02
N ARG A 39 -15.65 -7.93 8.09
CA ARG A 39 -16.95 -8.61 8.01
C ARG A 39 -16.74 -10.11 7.77
N ASP A 40 -17.49 -10.94 8.51
CA ASP A 40 -17.57 -12.41 8.38
C ASP A 40 -16.34 -13.25 8.76
N THR A 41 -15.23 -12.63 9.19
CA THR A 41 -13.96 -13.34 9.50
C THR A 41 -13.31 -12.90 10.83
N ALA A 42 -14.04 -12.16 11.65
CA ALA A 42 -13.48 -11.64 12.90
C ALA A 42 -13.51 -12.70 14.00
N ASP A 43 -12.34 -12.94 14.59
CA ASP A 43 -12.20 -13.67 15.85
C ASP A 43 -12.81 -12.85 17.00
N ILE A 44 -13.48 -13.54 17.91
CA ILE A 44 -14.12 -12.99 19.11
C ILE A 44 -13.20 -13.23 20.30
N ASP A 45 -12.42 -12.23 20.67
CA ASP A 45 -11.61 -12.27 21.90
C ASP A 45 -12.40 -11.70 23.08
N LEU A 46 -12.68 -12.51 24.09
CA LEU A 46 -13.34 -12.13 25.34
C LEU A 46 -12.34 -12.24 26.49
N VAL A 47 -11.97 -11.10 27.07
CA VAL A 47 -11.13 -11.06 28.26
C VAL A 47 -12.04 -11.04 29.48
N VAL A 48 -11.90 -12.05 30.33
CA VAL A 48 -12.69 -12.26 31.55
C VAL A 48 -11.84 -11.86 32.75
N TYR A 49 -12.12 -10.70 33.32
CA TYR A 49 -11.49 -10.26 34.56
C TYR A 49 -12.08 -11.00 35.75
N VAL A 50 -11.22 -11.68 36.49
CA VAL A 50 -11.61 -12.45 37.66
C VAL A 50 -11.23 -11.74 38.95
N ASP A 51 -12.17 -11.70 39.89
CA ASP A 51 -11.98 -11.38 41.30
C ASP A 51 -11.56 -12.65 42.06
N GLY A 52 -10.83 -12.47 43.17
CA GLY A 52 -10.25 -13.56 43.96
C GLY A 52 -8.76 -13.82 43.67
N VAL A 53 -8.16 -13.04 42.77
CA VAL A 53 -6.70 -12.97 42.56
C VAL A 53 -6.27 -11.51 42.55
N THR A 54 -5.13 -11.21 43.16
CA THR A 54 -4.57 -9.85 43.25
C THR A 54 -3.23 -9.71 42.53
N THR A 55 -2.56 -10.83 42.25
CA THR A 55 -1.27 -10.86 41.55
C THR A 55 -1.31 -11.76 40.32
N ILE A 56 -0.46 -11.47 39.32
CA ILE A 56 -0.31 -12.34 38.14
C ILE A 56 0.21 -13.74 38.53
N LYS A 57 0.94 -13.86 39.64
CA LYS A 57 1.39 -15.14 40.18
C LYS A 57 0.21 -15.99 40.66
N GLU A 58 -0.73 -15.38 41.38
CA GLU A 58 -1.99 -16.03 41.78
C GLU A 58 -2.83 -16.40 40.56
N LEU A 59 -3.04 -15.45 39.62
CA LEU A 59 -3.77 -15.73 38.38
C LEU A 59 -3.16 -16.93 37.66
N LYS A 60 -1.83 -16.96 37.49
CA LYS A 60 -1.14 -18.07 36.83
C LYS A 60 -1.36 -19.42 37.51
N ARG A 61 -1.44 -19.44 38.85
CA ARG A 61 -1.71 -20.66 39.63
C ARG A 61 -3.18 -21.09 39.50
N ALA A 62 -4.11 -20.14 39.56
CA ALA A 62 -5.55 -20.39 39.50
C ALA A 62 -6.06 -20.67 38.08
N ARG A 63 -5.35 -20.21 37.04
CA ARG A 63 -5.81 -20.21 35.65
C ARG A 63 -6.26 -21.58 35.12
N PRO A 64 -5.55 -22.71 35.37
CA PRO A 64 -6.03 -24.01 34.90
C PRO A 64 -7.41 -24.37 35.47
N GLY A 65 -7.62 -24.09 36.75
CA GLY A 65 -8.92 -24.27 37.41
C GLY A 65 -9.97 -23.35 36.78
N ILE A 66 -9.67 -22.06 36.62
CA ILE A 66 -10.57 -21.09 35.99
C ILE A 66 -10.97 -21.55 34.57
N LEU A 67 -10.02 -21.98 33.74
CA LEU A 67 -10.28 -22.44 32.38
C LEU A 67 -11.16 -23.70 32.37
N ASN A 68 -10.94 -24.66 33.27
CA ASN A 68 -11.79 -25.86 33.33
C ASN A 68 -13.24 -25.51 33.72
N HIS A 69 -13.43 -24.62 34.69
CA HIS A 69 -14.76 -24.16 35.10
C HIS A 69 -15.44 -23.35 33.99
N LEU A 70 -14.70 -22.47 33.32
CA LEU A 70 -15.21 -21.73 32.16
C LEU A 70 -15.68 -22.70 31.07
N LYS A 71 -14.89 -23.73 30.79
CA LYS A 71 -15.19 -24.75 29.78
C LYS A 71 -16.49 -25.48 30.11
N GLU A 72 -16.59 -26.03 31.31
CA GLU A 72 -17.79 -26.71 31.80
C GLU A 72 -19.03 -25.82 31.66
N ARG A 73 -18.95 -24.56 32.12
CA ARG A 73 -20.09 -23.63 32.06
C ARG A 73 -20.52 -23.30 30.64
N VAL A 74 -19.56 -22.99 29.77
CA VAL A 74 -19.83 -22.66 28.36
C VAL A 74 -20.43 -23.85 27.61
N GLU A 75 -19.93 -25.07 27.85
CA GLU A 75 -20.39 -26.28 27.15
C GLU A 75 -21.72 -26.81 27.70
N GLU A 76 -21.97 -26.69 29.01
CA GLU A 76 -23.13 -27.30 29.65
C GLU A 76 -24.34 -26.37 29.75
N TYR A 77 -24.12 -25.08 30.02
CA TYR A 77 -25.17 -24.08 30.30
C TYR A 77 -25.22 -22.95 29.28
N GLY A 78 -24.29 -22.91 28.32
CA GLY A 78 -24.27 -21.90 27.27
C GLY A 78 -25.52 -21.97 26.39
N PRO A 79 -26.12 -20.82 25.99
CA PRO A 79 -27.24 -20.78 25.03
C PRO A 79 -26.90 -21.45 23.69
N TRP A 80 -25.62 -21.58 23.37
CA TRP A 80 -25.10 -22.18 22.14
C TRP A 80 -24.66 -23.63 22.31
N LYS A 81 -25.10 -24.33 23.37
CA LYS A 81 -24.87 -25.77 23.53
C LYS A 81 -25.26 -26.53 22.26
N GLY A 82 -24.36 -27.39 21.77
CA GLY A 82 -24.52 -28.11 20.51
C GLY A 82 -24.26 -27.28 19.23
N LYS A 83 -23.98 -25.97 19.35
CA LYS A 83 -23.63 -25.06 18.24
C LYS A 83 -22.17 -24.55 18.31
N ILE A 84 -21.47 -24.85 19.40
CA ILE A 84 -20.06 -24.52 19.61
C ILE A 84 -19.22 -25.79 19.67
N GLU A 85 -17.97 -25.70 19.20
CA GLU A 85 -17.00 -26.80 19.24
C GLU A 85 -15.69 -26.32 19.86
N LEU A 86 -15.17 -27.02 20.88
CA LEU A 86 -13.88 -26.67 21.45
C LEU A 86 -12.75 -27.00 20.46
N LYS A 87 -12.06 -25.97 19.95
CA LYS A 87 -10.88 -26.16 19.10
C LYS A 87 -9.63 -26.46 19.90
N LYS A 88 -9.42 -25.69 20.98
CA LYS A 88 -8.17 -25.74 21.74
C LYS A 88 -8.35 -25.16 23.14
N GLN A 89 -7.72 -25.81 24.10
CA GLN A 89 -7.45 -25.23 25.42
C GLN A 89 -5.95 -25.00 25.55
N THR A 90 -5.55 -23.75 25.71
CA THR A 90 -4.15 -23.38 25.99
C THR A 90 -3.97 -23.07 27.47
N LYS A 91 -2.73 -22.89 27.91
CA LYS A 91 -2.46 -22.37 29.26
C LYS A 91 -2.94 -20.93 29.51
N TYR A 92 -3.54 -20.27 28.52
CA TYR A 92 -3.99 -18.87 28.61
C TYR A 92 -5.47 -18.68 28.26
N ALA A 93 -6.04 -19.55 27.45
CA ALA A 93 -7.33 -19.31 26.82
C ALA A 93 -8.04 -20.61 26.43
N LEU A 94 -9.38 -20.55 26.37
CA LEU A 94 -10.23 -21.49 25.66
C LEU A 94 -10.56 -20.93 24.28
N SER A 95 -10.43 -21.73 23.24
CA SER A 95 -10.75 -21.36 21.86
C SER A 95 -11.87 -22.26 21.34
N TYR A 96 -13.02 -21.68 21.01
CA TYR A 96 -14.18 -22.37 20.44
C TYR A 96 -14.40 -21.97 18.98
N LYS A 97 -14.97 -22.87 18.18
CA LYS A 97 -15.60 -22.56 16.89
C LYS A 97 -17.08 -22.26 17.15
N TYR A 98 -17.59 -21.15 16.63
CA TYR A 98 -19.01 -20.82 16.60
C TYR A 98 -19.39 -20.30 15.22
N GLY A 99 -20.07 -21.14 14.42
CA GLY A 99 -20.28 -20.87 13.00
C GLY A 99 -18.95 -20.68 12.25
N ASN A 100 -18.76 -19.51 11.62
CA ASN A 100 -17.53 -19.16 10.91
C ASN A 100 -16.49 -18.43 11.78
N HIS A 101 -16.76 -18.26 13.07
CA HIS A 101 -15.93 -17.45 13.98
C HIS A 101 -15.19 -18.33 14.98
N ASP A 102 -14.01 -17.86 15.38
CA ASP A 102 -13.27 -18.41 16.51
C ASP A 102 -13.53 -17.51 17.73
N VAL A 103 -13.89 -18.11 18.86
CA VAL A 103 -14.20 -17.44 20.13
C VAL A 103 -13.14 -17.80 21.16
N ASP A 104 -12.29 -16.84 21.49
CA ASP A 104 -11.22 -16.98 22.47
C ASP A 104 -11.64 -16.35 23.81
N ILE A 105 -11.65 -17.16 24.88
CA ILE A 105 -11.98 -16.72 26.24
C ILE A 105 -10.69 -16.72 27.07
N LEU A 106 -10.28 -15.54 27.53
CA LEU A 106 -9.00 -15.30 28.22
C LEU A 106 -9.21 -14.79 29.65
N PRO A 107 -8.93 -15.60 30.69
CA PRO A 107 -8.91 -15.13 32.07
C PRO A 107 -7.81 -14.10 32.30
N ALA A 108 -8.14 -12.99 32.95
CA ALA A 108 -7.24 -11.89 33.22
C ALA A 108 -7.39 -11.32 34.65
N LEU A 109 -6.33 -10.67 35.11
CA LEU A 109 -6.31 -9.89 36.34
C LEU A 109 -6.56 -8.42 35.97
N ASN A 110 -7.38 -7.71 36.74
CA ASN A 110 -7.53 -6.27 36.56
C ASN A 110 -6.28 -5.56 37.14
N VAL A 111 -5.19 -5.57 36.37
CA VAL A 111 -3.89 -5.01 36.79
C VAL A 111 -3.96 -3.51 37.07
N LYS A 112 -4.86 -2.78 36.42
CA LYS A 112 -5.08 -1.36 36.72
C LYS A 112 -5.64 -1.17 38.13
N ARG A 113 -6.57 -2.03 38.55
CA ARG A 113 -7.16 -2.01 39.90
C ARG A 113 -6.17 -2.42 40.98
N HIS A 114 -5.35 -3.44 40.73
CA HIS A 114 -4.50 -4.06 41.77
C HIS A 114 -3.04 -3.59 41.79
N ILE A 115 -2.52 -3.05 40.68
CA ILE A 115 -1.12 -2.58 40.57
C ILE A 115 -1.06 -1.06 40.41
N GLY A 116 -1.88 -0.49 39.53
CA GLY A 116 -1.96 0.95 39.32
C GLY A 116 -1.59 1.39 37.90
N SER A 117 -0.67 2.35 37.80
CA SER A 117 -0.25 2.97 36.53
C SER A 117 0.48 1.99 35.60
N PRO A 118 0.53 2.25 34.27
CA PRO A 118 1.32 1.46 33.32
C PRO A 118 2.77 1.28 33.77
N ALA A 119 3.44 2.33 34.25
CA ALA A 119 4.81 2.27 34.77
C ALA A 119 4.96 1.23 35.90
N GLN A 120 4.09 1.30 36.93
CA GLN A 120 4.10 0.32 38.03
C GLN A 120 3.82 -1.11 37.55
N ILE A 121 2.96 -1.27 36.53
CA ILE A 121 2.70 -2.56 35.92
C ILE A 121 3.96 -3.10 35.23
N TYR A 122 4.68 -2.27 34.48
CA TYR A 122 5.91 -2.65 33.79
C TYR A 122 7.05 -2.98 34.76
N ASP A 123 7.16 -2.27 35.88
CA ASP A 123 8.07 -2.61 36.96
C ASP A 123 7.80 -4.02 37.52
N LYS A 124 6.53 -4.39 37.70
CA LYS A 124 6.13 -5.73 38.14
C LYS A 124 6.34 -6.81 37.06
N MET A 125 6.43 -6.43 35.78
CA MET A 125 6.84 -7.34 34.71
C MET A 125 8.36 -7.54 34.69
N GLU A 126 9.14 -6.61 35.23
CA GLU A 126 10.58 -6.74 35.32
C GLU A 126 10.98 -7.86 36.30
N SER A 127 11.89 -8.74 35.88
CA SER A 127 12.39 -9.82 36.74
C SER A 127 13.42 -9.27 37.74
N PRO A 128 13.37 -9.64 39.04
CA PRO A 128 14.16 -9.02 40.11
C PRO A 128 15.68 -9.24 40.06
N LYS A 129 16.24 -10.08 39.16
CA LYS A 129 17.69 -10.34 39.11
C LYS A 129 18.41 -9.57 37.99
N LYS A 130 19.10 -8.48 38.33
CA LYS A 130 19.86 -7.59 37.41
C LYS A 130 20.96 -8.29 36.60
N ARG A 131 21.68 -9.25 37.20
CA ARG A 131 22.91 -9.83 36.63
C ARG A 131 22.73 -10.83 35.48
N ALA A 132 21.51 -11.32 35.22
CA ALA A 132 21.22 -12.27 34.13
C ALA A 132 20.46 -11.64 32.95
N ARG A 133 20.24 -10.32 32.97
CA ARG A 133 19.26 -9.57 32.15
C ARG A 133 19.51 -9.65 30.64
N ASP A 134 20.77 -9.63 30.21
CA ASP A 134 21.13 -9.49 28.79
C ASP A 134 21.41 -10.83 28.10
N SER A 135 21.47 -11.92 28.87
CA SER A 135 21.59 -13.27 28.33
C SER A 135 20.34 -13.67 27.52
N LYS A 136 20.52 -14.53 26.50
CA LYS A 136 19.42 -15.12 25.72
C LYS A 136 18.36 -15.78 26.63
N ASN A 137 18.79 -16.39 27.73
CA ASN A 137 17.91 -17.02 28.72
C ASN A 137 17.15 -15.99 29.59
N GLY A 138 17.81 -14.89 29.96
CA GLY A 138 17.19 -13.75 30.65
C GLY A 138 16.09 -13.10 29.82
N ARG A 139 16.36 -12.81 28.54
CA ARG A 139 15.38 -12.28 27.58
C ARG A 139 14.18 -13.22 27.41
N ARG A 140 14.42 -14.53 27.23
CA ARG A 140 13.35 -15.55 27.14
C ARG A 140 12.49 -15.63 28.40
N ARG A 141 13.08 -15.48 29.59
CA ARG A 141 12.34 -15.49 30.86
C ARG A 141 11.47 -14.25 31.00
N ARG A 142 12.00 -13.08 30.65
CA ARG A 142 11.27 -11.81 30.64
C ARG A 142 10.09 -11.84 29.69
N ASN A 143 10.28 -12.30 28.46
CA ASN A 143 9.18 -12.46 27.49
C ASN A 143 8.09 -13.40 28.00
N ARG A 144 8.46 -14.51 28.66
CA ARG A 144 7.50 -15.43 29.27
C ARG A 144 6.72 -14.78 30.41
N GLN A 145 7.36 -13.93 31.21
CA GLN A 145 6.69 -13.18 32.29
C GLN A 145 5.75 -12.12 31.71
N ALA A 146 6.22 -11.33 30.75
CA ALA A 146 5.42 -10.33 30.06
C ALA A 146 4.18 -10.91 29.37
N GLN A 147 4.29 -12.12 28.79
CA GLN A 147 3.16 -12.82 28.18
C GLN A 147 2.04 -13.14 29.19
N GLU A 148 2.36 -13.33 30.48
CA GLU A 148 1.34 -13.56 31.52
C GLU A 148 0.43 -12.35 31.73
N TYR A 149 0.88 -11.14 31.35
CA TYR A 149 0.12 -9.90 31.48
C TYR A 149 -0.70 -9.55 30.22
N SER A 150 -0.46 -10.18 29.07
CA SER A 150 -1.01 -9.75 27.77
C SER A 150 -2.53 -9.59 27.76
N ALA A 151 -3.29 -10.56 28.32
CA ALA A 151 -4.74 -10.44 28.42
C ALA A 151 -5.19 -9.31 29.38
N SER A 152 -4.44 -9.10 30.46
CA SER A 152 -4.70 -8.07 31.47
C SER A 152 -4.44 -6.64 30.95
N LEU A 153 -3.66 -6.50 29.87
CA LEU A 153 -3.36 -5.23 29.20
C LEU A 153 -4.32 -4.90 28.04
N ALA A 154 -5.32 -5.74 27.78
CA ALA A 154 -6.30 -5.50 26.71
C ALA A 154 -6.96 -4.10 26.72
N PRO A 155 -7.24 -3.46 27.89
CA PRO A 155 -7.79 -2.11 27.94
C PRO A 155 -6.84 -1.06 27.35
N LEU A 156 -5.53 -1.17 27.62
CA LEU A 156 -4.52 -0.25 27.06
C LEU A 156 -4.41 -0.44 25.54
N GLN A 157 -4.39 -1.69 25.06
CA GLN A 157 -4.40 -1.96 23.62
C GLN A 157 -5.67 -1.42 22.93
N LYS A 158 -6.82 -1.53 23.60
CA LYS A 158 -8.09 -1.02 23.09
C LYS A 158 -8.11 0.51 23.07
N ALA A 159 -7.63 1.17 24.13
CA ALA A 159 -7.52 2.62 24.20
C ALA A 159 -6.61 3.16 23.08
N PHE A 160 -5.44 2.55 22.91
CA PHE A 160 -4.48 2.90 21.86
C PHE A 160 -5.08 2.83 20.45
N ILE A 161 -5.88 1.81 20.12
CA ILE A 161 -6.54 1.75 18.80
C ILE A 161 -7.75 2.67 18.73
N LYS A 162 -8.50 2.84 19.83
CA LYS A 162 -9.72 3.64 19.86
C LYS A 162 -9.43 5.13 19.59
N GLN A 163 -8.31 5.66 20.05
CA GLN A 163 -7.91 7.05 19.79
C GLN A 163 -7.43 7.31 18.35
N GLN A 164 -7.12 6.26 17.59
CA GLN A 164 -6.62 6.45 16.22
C GLN A 164 -7.70 7.04 15.29
N PRO A 165 -7.31 7.86 14.31
CA PRO A 165 -8.22 8.40 13.30
C PRO A 165 -9.00 7.30 12.55
N PRO A 166 -10.23 7.58 12.07
CA PRO A 166 -11.01 6.64 11.26
C PRO A 166 -10.23 6.03 10.08
N GLN A 167 -9.44 6.85 9.39
CA GLN A 167 -8.63 6.48 8.24
C GLN A 167 -7.57 5.42 8.61
N VAL A 168 -6.95 5.55 9.79
CA VAL A 168 -5.99 4.56 10.30
C VAL A 168 -6.71 3.24 10.63
N LYS A 169 -7.92 3.31 11.19
CA LYS A 169 -8.73 2.11 11.45
C LYS A 169 -9.16 1.42 10.17
N ASP A 170 -9.48 2.18 9.12
CA ASP A 170 -9.79 1.65 7.79
C ASP A 170 -8.56 0.95 7.18
N ALA A 171 -7.38 1.57 7.25
CA ALA A 171 -6.13 0.94 6.83
C ALA A 171 -5.86 -0.36 7.61
N ILE A 172 -6.07 -0.39 8.93
CA ILE A 172 -5.92 -1.62 9.73
C ILE A 172 -6.90 -2.70 9.25
N ARG A 173 -8.16 -2.35 8.96
CA ARG A 173 -9.16 -3.30 8.44
C ARG A 173 -8.75 -3.84 7.07
N LEU A 174 -8.28 -2.98 6.18
CA LEU A 174 -7.78 -3.36 4.86
C LEU A 174 -6.60 -4.33 4.97
N LEU A 175 -5.58 -4.01 5.81
CA LEU A 175 -4.42 -4.89 6.04
C LEU A 175 -4.82 -6.26 6.62
N LYS A 176 -5.82 -6.28 7.50
CA LYS A 176 -6.35 -7.52 8.08
C LYS A 176 -7.13 -8.35 7.05
N TYR A 177 -8.03 -7.71 6.32
CA TYR A 177 -8.81 -8.33 5.25
C TYR A 177 -7.88 -8.95 4.20
N TRP A 178 -6.85 -8.18 3.81
CA TRP A 178 -5.76 -8.64 2.96
C TRP A 178 -5.09 -9.88 3.53
N LYS A 179 -4.52 -9.82 4.76
CA LYS A 179 -3.85 -10.96 5.40
C LYS A 179 -4.71 -12.24 5.41
N GLN A 180 -6.02 -12.10 5.58
CA GLN A 180 -6.97 -13.21 5.67
C GLN A 180 -7.36 -13.80 4.31
N ARG A 181 -7.74 -12.98 3.32
CA ARG A 181 -8.19 -13.49 2.01
C ARG A 181 -7.04 -13.98 1.14
N GLU A 182 -5.90 -13.31 1.25
CA GLU A 182 -4.93 -13.37 0.16
C GLU A 182 -3.89 -14.47 0.32
N LYS A 183 -3.58 -14.95 1.53
CA LYS A 183 -2.34 -15.72 1.78
C LYS A 183 -1.09 -15.12 1.05
N GLY A 184 -1.13 -13.83 0.66
CA GLY A 184 -0.16 -13.14 -0.21
C GLY A 184 -0.46 -12.89 -1.71
N LYS A 185 -1.66 -12.47 -2.18
CA LYS A 185 -1.82 -11.67 -3.43
C LYS A 185 -2.48 -10.30 -3.15
N LEU A 186 -2.55 -9.40 -4.13
CA LEU A 186 -1.77 -8.14 -4.06
C LEU A 186 -2.54 -6.80 -4.02
N ASN A 187 -3.86 -6.74 -3.92
CA ASN A 187 -4.58 -5.54 -4.43
C ASN A 187 -5.03 -4.50 -3.40
N SER A 188 -4.09 -3.98 -2.60
CA SER A 188 -4.27 -2.68 -1.91
C SER A 188 -3.00 -1.82 -2.04
N VAL A 189 -2.61 -1.64 -3.31
CA VAL A 189 -1.22 -1.52 -3.76
C VAL A 189 -0.44 -0.37 -3.11
N GLN A 190 -0.97 0.83 -2.89
CA GLN A 190 -0.13 1.96 -2.44
C GLN A 190 0.19 1.98 -0.93
N LEU A 191 -0.82 1.83 -0.07
CA LEU A 191 -0.63 1.70 1.40
C LEU A 191 0.08 0.38 1.76
N PHE A 192 -0.18 -0.66 0.97
CA PHE A 192 0.45 -1.96 1.09
C PHE A 192 1.88 -1.95 0.55
N GLN A 193 2.19 -1.24 -0.54
CA GLN A 193 3.54 -0.99 -1.05
C GLN A 193 4.38 -0.28 0.00
N LYS A 194 3.85 0.79 0.64
CA LYS A 194 4.56 1.52 1.69
C LYS A 194 4.92 0.62 2.87
N SER A 195 3.93 -0.14 3.37
CA SER A 195 4.13 -1.10 4.45
C SER A 195 5.09 -2.23 4.06
N LEU A 196 4.99 -2.75 2.83
CA LEU A 196 5.88 -3.79 2.32
C LEU A 196 7.29 -3.31 2.02
N GLN A 197 7.48 -2.05 1.62
CA GLN A 197 8.78 -1.45 1.30
C GLN A 197 9.57 -1.19 2.58
N GLU A 198 8.91 -0.70 3.63
CA GLU A 198 9.47 -0.64 4.99
C GLU A 198 9.80 -2.04 5.54
N LEU A 199 8.92 -3.02 5.30
CA LEU A 199 9.15 -4.43 5.69
C LEU A 199 10.19 -5.16 4.80
N SER A 200 10.40 -4.76 3.55
CA SER A 200 11.39 -5.35 2.65
C SER A 200 12.79 -4.81 2.94
N ASN A 201 12.89 -3.55 3.38
CA ASN A 201 14.11 -2.89 3.86
C ASN A 201 14.42 -3.21 5.33
N SER A 202 13.98 -4.37 5.85
CA SER A 202 13.91 -4.66 7.29
C SER A 202 15.18 -5.31 7.92
N PRO A 203 16.42 -4.83 7.72
CA PRO A 203 17.46 -4.96 8.74
C PRO A 203 17.38 -3.87 9.82
N SER A 204 16.81 -2.70 9.48
CA SER A 204 16.81 -1.49 10.32
C SER A 204 15.47 -1.14 10.96
N LEU A 205 14.39 -1.90 10.70
CA LEU A 205 13.04 -1.59 11.19
C LEU A 205 12.97 -1.53 12.73
N ALA A 206 12.68 -0.34 13.25
CA ALA A 206 12.66 0.00 14.67
C ALA A 206 11.42 0.84 14.99
N ILE A 207 10.30 0.20 15.35
CA ILE A 207 9.06 0.89 15.72
C ILE A 207 8.78 0.67 17.21
N ALA A 208 8.62 1.76 17.94
CA ALA A 208 8.19 1.80 19.33
C ALA A 208 7.16 2.92 19.53
N PHE A 209 6.41 2.82 20.61
CA PHE A 209 5.25 3.65 20.92
C PHE A 209 5.51 4.31 22.28
N ASP A 210 5.19 5.60 22.41
CA ASP A 210 5.47 6.41 23.60
C ASP A 210 4.22 6.66 24.48
N GLU A 211 3.07 6.10 24.11
CA GLU A 211 1.81 6.39 24.82
C GLU A 211 1.71 5.75 26.19
N ASN A 212 2.36 4.59 26.42
CA ASN A 212 2.27 3.89 27.70
C ASN A 212 3.61 3.78 28.44
N TYR A 213 4.74 3.93 27.75
CA TYR A 213 6.10 3.76 28.28
C TYR A 213 7.10 4.64 27.51
N ASP A 214 8.23 5.00 28.12
CA ASP A 214 9.33 5.66 27.39
C ASP A 214 10.01 4.63 26.48
N PRO A 215 9.99 4.79 25.14
CA PRO A 215 10.65 3.88 24.22
C PRO A 215 12.12 3.62 24.56
N LYS A 216 12.85 4.63 25.02
CA LYS A 216 14.31 4.54 25.27
C LYS A 216 14.63 3.45 26.29
N GLU A 217 13.83 3.33 27.35
CA GLU A 217 14.00 2.33 28.40
C GLU A 217 13.92 0.88 27.88
N PHE A 218 13.21 0.65 26.77
CA PHE A 218 12.88 -0.70 26.28
C PHE A 218 13.52 -1.04 24.92
N THR A 219 14.12 -0.07 24.22
CA THR A 219 14.68 -0.27 22.87
C THR A 219 16.20 -0.23 22.79
N GLU A 220 16.91 0.46 23.69
CA GLU A 220 18.37 0.71 23.61
C GLU A 220 19.23 -0.54 23.34
N LYS A 221 18.84 -1.68 23.90
CA LYS A 221 19.57 -2.95 23.79
C LYS A 221 18.84 -4.02 22.97
N ARG A 222 17.82 -3.63 22.20
CA ARG A 222 17.05 -4.58 21.38
C ARG A 222 17.73 -4.86 20.04
N ASN A 223 17.68 -6.13 19.66
CA ASN A 223 18.09 -6.55 18.33
C ASN A 223 17.00 -6.16 17.33
N LEU A 224 17.41 -5.52 16.23
CA LEU A 224 16.56 -5.25 15.08
C LEU A 224 16.28 -6.53 14.27
N PRO A 225 15.17 -6.57 13.51
CA PRO A 225 14.07 -5.61 13.51
C PRO A 225 13.07 -5.82 14.66
N TYR A 226 12.38 -4.75 15.08
CA TYR A 226 11.30 -4.84 16.06
C TYR A 226 10.13 -3.88 15.75
N ILE A 227 8.93 -4.35 16.13
CA ILE A 227 7.74 -3.53 16.31
C ILE A 227 7.24 -3.82 17.72
N MET A 228 7.35 -2.86 18.62
CA MET A 228 6.97 -3.03 20.02
C MET A 228 5.44 -3.06 20.16
N ASP A 229 4.92 -3.85 21.10
CA ASP A 229 3.49 -3.78 21.43
C ASP A 229 3.24 -2.45 22.17
N PRO A 230 2.24 -1.64 21.74
CA PRO A 230 1.98 -0.34 22.36
C PRO A 230 1.53 -0.44 23.82
N ALA A 231 1.03 -1.58 24.28
CA ALA A 231 0.62 -1.80 25.67
C ALA A 231 1.57 -2.68 26.47
N ASN A 232 2.47 -3.43 25.81
CA ASN A 232 3.41 -4.35 26.45
C ASN A 232 4.85 -4.13 25.92
N PRO A 233 5.67 -3.29 26.56
CA PRO A 233 7.01 -2.93 26.07
C PRO A 233 8.00 -4.11 26.05
N TYR A 234 7.67 -5.23 26.69
CA TYR A 234 8.50 -6.43 26.60
C TYR A 234 8.18 -7.29 25.38
N MET A 235 7.09 -7.01 24.66
CA MET A 235 6.67 -7.77 23.50
C MET A 235 7.10 -7.11 22.19
N ASN A 236 7.83 -7.87 21.38
CA ASN A 236 8.10 -7.55 19.99
C ASN A 236 7.06 -8.30 19.15
N THR A 237 6.10 -7.58 18.59
CA THR A 237 5.04 -8.13 17.72
C THR A 237 5.59 -8.65 16.39
N PHE A 238 6.82 -8.28 16.04
CA PHE A 238 7.57 -8.80 14.90
C PHE A 238 8.24 -10.17 15.19
N ALA A 239 8.45 -10.53 16.46
CA ALA A 239 9.20 -11.73 16.85
C ALA A 239 8.38 -13.01 16.61
N GLY A 240 8.56 -13.62 15.45
CA GLY A 240 7.84 -14.82 15.00
C GLY A 240 7.80 -14.95 13.48
N VAL A 241 8.01 -13.83 12.79
CA VAL A 241 8.33 -13.78 11.38
C VAL A 241 9.71 -14.45 11.22
N LYS A 242 9.78 -15.69 10.72
CA LYS A 242 11.05 -16.28 10.25
C LYS A 242 11.57 -15.36 9.15
N SER A 243 12.45 -14.42 9.51
CA SER A 243 12.88 -13.27 8.70
C SER A 243 13.27 -13.66 7.27
N ARG A 244 13.84 -14.85 7.06
CA ARG A 244 14.14 -15.38 5.72
C ARG A 244 12.91 -15.73 4.88
N LYS A 245 11.86 -16.33 5.43
CA LYS A 245 10.67 -16.77 4.67
C LYS A 245 9.73 -15.61 4.35
N ALA A 246 9.66 -14.61 5.23
CA ALA A 246 8.92 -13.38 4.99
C ALA A 246 9.68 -12.38 4.10
N ARG A 247 11.01 -12.21 4.25
CA ARG A 247 11.82 -11.49 3.24
C ARG A 247 11.74 -12.16 1.88
N ARG A 248 11.80 -13.49 1.82
CA ARG A 248 11.55 -14.21 0.56
C ARG A 248 10.14 -13.98 0.04
N ARG A 249 9.09 -13.88 0.86
CA ARG A 249 7.71 -13.63 0.38
C ARG A 249 7.44 -12.18 -0.02
N ALA A 250 7.90 -11.19 0.74
CA ALA A 250 7.76 -9.76 0.43
C ALA A 250 8.70 -9.34 -0.71
N GLY A 251 9.95 -9.78 -0.67
CA GLY A 251 10.90 -9.68 -1.77
C GLY A 251 10.35 -10.38 -3.01
N CYS A 252 9.91 -11.64 -2.92
CA CYS A 252 9.28 -12.33 -4.05
C CYS A 252 7.98 -11.67 -4.51
N MET A 253 7.30 -10.82 -3.73
CA MET A 253 6.12 -10.06 -4.21
C MET A 253 6.51 -8.83 -5.05
N CYS A 254 7.47 -8.01 -4.62
CA CYS A 254 8.04 -6.96 -5.48
C CYS A 254 8.74 -7.56 -6.71
N THR A 255 9.48 -8.67 -6.53
CA THR A 255 10.09 -9.41 -7.63
C THR A 255 9.04 -10.08 -8.51
N LYS A 256 7.87 -10.50 -8.00
CA LYS A 256 6.78 -11.07 -8.79
C LYS A 256 6.11 -10.01 -9.67
N PHE A 257 5.79 -8.85 -9.11
CA PHE A 257 5.22 -7.72 -9.85
C PHE A 257 6.13 -7.30 -11.00
N ASN A 258 7.43 -7.06 -10.72
CA ASN A 258 8.41 -6.82 -11.77
C ASN A 258 8.48 -8.04 -12.71
N SER A 259 8.46 -9.27 -12.21
CA SER A 259 8.57 -10.46 -13.09
C SER A 259 7.41 -10.62 -14.07
N TYR A 260 6.19 -10.16 -13.76
CA TYR A 260 5.05 -10.26 -14.68
C TYR A 260 5.11 -9.17 -15.75
N VAL A 261 5.42 -7.93 -15.36
CA VAL A 261 5.66 -6.84 -16.32
C VAL A 261 6.87 -7.18 -17.19
N ASP A 262 7.95 -7.69 -16.60
CA ASP A 262 9.13 -8.17 -17.33
C ASP A 262 8.78 -9.36 -18.24
N ALA A 263 7.81 -10.20 -17.86
CA ALA A 263 7.35 -11.28 -18.73
C ALA A 263 6.58 -10.74 -19.93
N VAL A 264 5.69 -9.77 -19.73
CA VAL A 264 5.01 -9.04 -20.81
C VAL A 264 6.04 -8.37 -21.72
N VAL A 265 7.01 -7.64 -21.16
CA VAL A 265 8.09 -6.99 -21.92
C VAL A 265 8.92 -8.00 -22.71
N ARG A 266 9.32 -9.13 -22.09
CA ARG A 266 10.02 -10.22 -22.79
C ARG A 266 9.20 -10.80 -23.94
N THR A 267 7.90 -11.00 -23.73
CA THR A 267 6.97 -11.47 -24.76
C THR A 267 6.87 -10.48 -25.91
N ILE A 268 6.77 -9.18 -25.61
CA ILE A 268 6.74 -8.11 -26.61
C ILE A 268 8.05 -8.08 -27.41
N HIS A 269 9.21 -8.24 -26.76
CA HIS A 269 10.51 -8.28 -27.44
C HIS A 269 10.65 -9.41 -28.47
N GLN A 270 9.82 -10.44 -28.42
CA GLN A 270 9.82 -11.54 -29.40
C GLN A 270 9.07 -11.20 -30.69
N ILE A 271 8.40 -10.04 -30.76
CA ILE A 271 7.63 -9.64 -31.94
C ILE A 271 8.59 -9.28 -33.07
N SER A 272 8.40 -9.97 -34.19
CA SER A 272 9.01 -9.65 -35.48
C SER A 272 7.98 -9.90 -36.59
N TYR A 273 7.85 -8.96 -37.51
CA TYR A 273 6.92 -9.02 -38.64
C TYR A 273 7.47 -8.23 -39.83
N GLY A 274 7.92 -8.92 -40.88
CA GLY A 274 8.58 -8.27 -42.02
C GLY A 274 9.82 -7.50 -41.57
N ASP A 275 9.91 -6.22 -41.95
CA ASP A 275 11.01 -5.32 -41.55
C ASP A 275 10.83 -4.74 -40.12
N TYR A 276 9.69 -5.03 -39.47
CA TYR A 276 9.37 -4.49 -38.15
C TYR A 276 9.77 -5.47 -37.03
N SER A 277 10.63 -5.02 -36.13
CA SER A 277 11.03 -5.76 -34.93
C SER A 277 11.11 -4.83 -33.73
N VAL A 278 10.89 -5.34 -32.51
CA VAL A 278 10.96 -4.51 -31.31
C VAL A 278 12.41 -4.13 -31.02
N LYS A 279 12.69 -2.81 -31.05
CA LYS A 279 13.98 -2.20 -30.73
C LYS A 279 14.19 -2.07 -29.22
N GLU A 280 13.23 -1.46 -28.53
CA GLU A 280 13.28 -1.17 -27.09
C GLU A 280 11.85 -1.12 -26.54
N VAL A 281 11.68 -1.51 -25.27
CA VAL A 281 10.45 -1.24 -24.51
C VAL A 281 10.80 -0.34 -23.33
N ILE A 282 10.22 0.86 -23.30
CA ILE A 282 10.38 1.81 -22.18
C ILE A 282 9.14 1.74 -21.30
N LYS A 283 9.34 1.56 -20.00
CA LYS A 283 8.28 1.83 -19.01
C LYS A 283 8.18 3.35 -18.82
N ALA A 284 7.05 3.92 -19.21
CA ALA A 284 6.73 5.33 -19.09
C ALA A 284 5.71 5.58 -17.97
N ASP A 285 5.69 6.81 -17.46
CA ASP A 285 4.58 7.36 -16.67
C ASP A 285 3.96 8.45 -17.56
N PHE A 286 3.04 8.09 -18.47
CA PHE A 286 2.31 9.13 -19.20
C PHE A 286 1.18 9.65 -18.32
N GLY A 287 1.14 10.97 -18.12
CA GLY A 287 -0.12 11.60 -17.73
C GLY A 287 -1.10 11.47 -18.91
N ASN A 288 -1.92 10.41 -18.91
CA ASN A 288 -2.67 10.01 -20.11
C ASN A 288 -3.50 11.14 -20.74
N GLU A 289 -3.53 11.13 -22.05
CA GLU A 289 -4.09 12.14 -22.93
C GLU A 289 -5.62 12.05 -22.99
N GLY A 290 -6.31 13.18 -23.14
CA GLY A 290 -7.72 13.21 -23.52
C GLY A 290 -8.66 13.74 -22.44
N GLY A 291 -9.17 14.96 -22.68
CA GLY A 291 -10.43 15.39 -22.11
C GLY A 291 -11.58 14.70 -22.84
N SER A 292 -12.40 13.95 -22.10
CA SER A 292 -13.81 13.81 -22.44
C SER A 292 -14.63 13.66 -21.15
N LEU A 293 -14.80 14.77 -20.44
CA LEU A 293 -15.95 14.94 -19.57
C LEU A 293 -17.12 15.40 -20.44
N GLY A 294 -17.79 14.43 -21.09
CA GLY A 294 -18.96 14.74 -21.92
C GLY A 294 -19.43 13.59 -22.81
N LYS A 295 -19.57 12.38 -22.25
CA LYS A 295 -20.45 11.25 -22.67
C LYS A 295 -19.89 9.99 -22.03
N GLY A 296 -20.71 9.27 -21.26
CA GLY A 296 -20.25 8.20 -20.36
C GLY A 296 -19.76 6.93 -21.05
N THR A 297 -18.51 6.93 -21.52
CA THR A 297 -17.75 5.74 -21.90
C THR A 297 -16.27 5.94 -21.55
N ALA A 298 -15.77 5.28 -20.50
CA ALA A 298 -14.38 5.32 -20.01
C ALA A 298 -13.39 4.70 -21.02
N THR A 299 -12.07 4.98 -21.00
CA THR A 299 -11.02 4.35 -20.14
C THR A 299 -9.65 4.94 -20.57
N SER A 300 -8.60 5.11 -19.74
CA SER A 300 -8.10 4.33 -18.60
C SER A 300 -7.33 5.17 -17.56
N ASP A 301 -7.49 4.78 -16.29
CA ASP A 301 -6.53 5.04 -15.20
C ASP A 301 -5.46 3.90 -15.24
N SER A 302 -4.60 3.84 -16.26
CA SER A 302 -3.53 2.82 -16.31
C SER A 302 -2.45 3.11 -15.26
N ASP A 303 -2.01 2.08 -14.54
CA ASP A 303 -0.92 2.20 -13.55
C ASP A 303 0.47 2.01 -14.18
N ILE A 304 0.53 1.45 -15.40
CA ILE A 304 1.77 1.16 -16.13
C ILE A 304 1.59 1.47 -17.60
N ASP A 305 2.45 2.32 -18.14
CA ASP A 305 2.54 2.54 -19.58
C ASP A 305 3.83 1.93 -20.14
N LEU A 306 3.73 1.19 -21.24
CA LEU A 306 4.83 0.54 -21.94
C LEU A 306 4.91 1.09 -23.37
N VAL A 307 5.99 1.79 -23.68
CA VAL A 307 6.26 2.30 -25.03
C VAL A 307 7.14 1.32 -25.77
N VAL A 308 6.65 0.82 -26.89
CA VAL A 308 7.33 -0.20 -27.70
C VAL A 308 7.88 0.47 -28.95
N TYR A 309 9.20 0.69 -28.97
CA TYR A 309 9.89 1.21 -30.15
C TYR A 309 10.12 0.09 -31.15
N PHE A 310 9.75 0.31 -32.41
CA PHE A 310 9.98 -0.65 -33.50
C PHE A 310 11.07 -0.17 -34.46
N ASN A 311 11.93 -1.10 -34.89
CA ASN A 311 12.73 -0.95 -36.10
C ASN A 311 11.81 -0.98 -37.34
N GLY A 312 12.26 -0.40 -38.46
CA GLY A 312 11.51 -0.34 -39.72
C GLY A 312 10.45 0.77 -39.78
N LEU A 313 10.26 1.55 -38.72
CA LEU A 313 9.46 2.78 -38.72
C LEU A 313 10.38 4.00 -38.83
N HIS A 314 10.26 4.78 -39.91
CA HIS A 314 11.15 5.91 -40.20
C HIS A 314 10.47 7.28 -40.06
N SER A 315 9.15 7.29 -39.90
CA SER A 315 8.36 8.52 -39.82
C SER A 315 7.10 8.33 -38.96
N ILE A 316 6.46 9.45 -38.61
CA ILE A 316 5.17 9.40 -37.91
C ILE A 316 4.07 8.86 -38.84
N GLU A 317 4.17 9.11 -40.15
CA GLU A 317 3.26 8.58 -41.16
C GLU A 317 3.34 7.05 -41.25
N ASP A 318 4.55 6.48 -41.14
CA ASP A 318 4.74 5.04 -41.06
C ASP A 318 4.12 4.47 -39.80
N LEU A 319 4.36 5.10 -38.65
CA LEU A 319 3.73 4.70 -37.39
C LEU A 319 2.21 4.75 -37.51
N LYS A 320 1.61 5.84 -37.98
CA LYS A 320 0.16 5.98 -38.15
C LYS A 320 -0.43 4.88 -39.03
N ARG A 321 0.23 4.58 -40.16
CA ARG A 321 -0.21 3.54 -41.10
C ARG A 321 -0.13 2.14 -40.48
N MET A 322 0.95 1.85 -39.75
CA MET A 322 1.20 0.52 -39.19
C MET A 322 0.60 0.29 -37.81
N ARG A 323 0.22 1.33 -37.08
CA ARG A 323 -0.21 1.26 -35.67
C ARG A 323 -1.31 0.22 -35.41
N PRO A 324 -2.42 0.15 -36.19
CA PRO A 324 -3.44 -0.87 -35.96
C PRO A 324 -2.86 -2.29 -36.06
N LYS A 325 -1.95 -2.51 -37.02
CA LYS A 325 -1.31 -3.81 -37.21
C LYS A 325 -0.32 -4.14 -36.09
N LEU A 326 0.46 -3.16 -35.64
CA LEU A 326 1.39 -3.34 -34.51
C LEU A 326 0.64 -3.66 -33.21
N ILE A 327 -0.47 -2.97 -32.93
CA ILE A 327 -1.35 -3.28 -31.78
C ILE A 327 -1.89 -4.71 -31.87
N GLU A 328 -2.39 -5.12 -33.03
CA GLU A 328 -2.87 -6.50 -33.26
C GLU A 328 -1.75 -7.54 -33.04
N LEU A 329 -0.54 -7.27 -33.52
CA LEU A 329 0.62 -8.15 -33.34
C LEU A 329 1.01 -8.27 -31.86
N ILE A 330 1.05 -7.15 -31.13
CA ILE A 330 1.33 -7.12 -29.68
C ILE A 330 0.28 -7.92 -28.93
N GLU A 331 -1.00 -7.68 -29.22
CA GLU A 331 -2.11 -8.40 -28.60
C GLU A 331 -2.02 -9.90 -28.86
N LYS A 332 -1.81 -10.30 -30.12
CA LYS A 332 -1.68 -11.71 -30.51
C LYS A 332 -0.49 -12.37 -29.83
N GLN A 333 0.64 -11.68 -29.71
CA GLN A 333 1.82 -12.22 -29.04
C GLN A 333 1.57 -12.42 -27.54
N ILE A 334 0.97 -11.43 -26.86
CA ILE A 334 0.62 -11.52 -25.43
C ILE A 334 -0.39 -12.66 -25.21
N ARG A 335 -1.45 -12.75 -26.03
CA ARG A 335 -2.45 -13.83 -25.97
C ARG A 335 -1.84 -15.21 -26.23
N GLY A 336 -0.98 -15.32 -27.25
CA GLY A 336 -0.36 -16.58 -27.68
C GLY A 336 0.68 -17.13 -26.70
N SER A 337 1.40 -16.27 -26.00
CA SER A 337 2.30 -16.70 -24.93
C SER A 337 1.58 -17.02 -23.62
N CYS A 338 0.40 -16.43 -23.36
CA CYS A 338 -0.34 -16.63 -22.10
C CYS A 338 -1.03 -17.99 -21.95
N SER A 339 -1.21 -18.76 -23.02
CA SER A 339 -1.57 -20.20 -22.94
C SER A 339 -0.38 -21.11 -22.63
N THR A 340 0.86 -20.60 -22.66
CA THR A 340 2.12 -21.37 -22.57
C THR A 340 3.19 -20.76 -21.65
N VAL A 341 2.86 -19.82 -20.75
CA VAL A 341 3.79 -19.45 -19.65
C VAL A 341 3.79 -20.51 -18.54
N ALA A 342 4.11 -21.76 -18.91
CA ALA A 342 4.76 -22.70 -18.01
C ALA A 342 6.27 -22.45 -18.13
N VAL A 343 6.83 -21.73 -17.17
CA VAL A 343 8.28 -21.47 -17.12
C VAL A 343 9.01 -22.81 -16.93
N PRO A 344 9.83 -23.30 -17.88
CA PRO A 344 10.38 -24.67 -17.82
C PRO A 344 11.45 -24.91 -16.72
N TYR A 345 11.70 -23.95 -15.83
CA TYR A 345 12.69 -24.11 -14.75
C TYR A 345 12.11 -24.00 -13.33
N VAL A 346 10.78 -23.91 -13.18
CA VAL A 346 10.11 -23.92 -11.86
C VAL A 346 8.89 -24.86 -11.85
N ALA A 347 8.93 -25.92 -12.66
CA ALA A 347 7.81 -26.82 -12.87
C ALA A 347 7.43 -27.69 -11.65
N SER A 348 8.25 -27.76 -10.59
CA SER A 348 7.90 -28.56 -9.39
C SER A 348 7.22 -27.78 -8.25
N TYR A 349 7.05 -26.45 -8.36
CA TYR A 349 6.48 -25.66 -7.25
C TYR A 349 5.48 -24.55 -7.66
N VAL A 350 5.20 -24.36 -8.96
CA VAL A 350 4.40 -23.22 -9.44
C VAL A 350 3.43 -23.66 -10.55
N SER A 351 2.32 -24.29 -10.16
CA SER A 351 1.18 -24.56 -11.06
C SER A 351 0.02 -23.56 -10.82
N SER A 352 0.24 -22.47 -10.07
CA SER A 352 -0.84 -21.54 -9.66
C SER A 352 -0.48 -20.04 -9.65
N ASN A 353 0.62 -19.62 -10.29
CA ASN A 353 1.09 -18.21 -10.30
C ASN A 353 1.34 -17.62 -11.71
N SER A 354 0.44 -17.81 -12.68
CA SER A 354 0.35 -16.88 -13.81
C SER A 354 -0.57 -15.72 -13.41
N GLY A 355 -0.16 -14.47 -13.67
CA GLY A 355 -1.07 -13.31 -13.56
C GLY A 355 -2.20 -13.46 -14.58
N VAL A 356 -3.42 -13.09 -14.21
CA VAL A 356 -4.60 -13.21 -15.08
C VAL A 356 -4.71 -11.96 -15.93
N ILE A 357 -4.52 -12.08 -17.24
CA ILE A 357 -4.78 -10.99 -18.18
C ILE A 357 -6.28 -10.91 -18.47
N ARG A 358 -6.86 -9.74 -18.26
CA ARG A 358 -8.24 -9.39 -18.62
C ARG A 358 -8.24 -8.34 -19.70
N TRP A 359 -8.98 -8.60 -20.76
CA TRP A 359 -9.10 -7.70 -21.90
C TRP A 359 -10.38 -6.88 -21.78
N PRO A 360 -10.37 -5.60 -22.17
CA PRO A 360 -11.60 -4.82 -22.26
C PRO A 360 -12.50 -5.38 -23.38
N GLU A 361 -13.81 -5.17 -23.25
CA GLU A 361 -14.80 -5.61 -24.25
C GLU A 361 -14.59 -4.91 -25.60
N LYS A 362 -14.14 -3.64 -25.56
CA LYS A 362 -13.70 -2.87 -26.72
C LYS A 362 -12.44 -2.09 -26.34
N GLN A 363 -11.45 -2.06 -27.23
CA GLN A 363 -10.28 -1.21 -27.03
C GLN A 363 -10.72 0.26 -27.05
N PRO A 364 -10.34 1.06 -26.05
CA PRO A 364 -10.82 2.43 -25.89
C PRO A 364 -10.00 3.47 -26.64
N SER A 365 -8.83 3.07 -27.14
CA SER A 365 -7.88 3.92 -27.82
C SER A 365 -7.39 3.24 -29.11
N ASP A 366 -7.34 3.99 -30.20
CA ASP A 366 -6.68 3.55 -31.43
C ASP A 366 -5.15 3.76 -31.38
N PHE A 367 -4.66 4.40 -30.31
CA PHE A 367 -3.24 4.70 -30.12
C PHE A 367 -2.50 3.62 -29.35
N SER A 368 -3.22 2.79 -28.59
CA SER A 368 -2.60 1.92 -27.62
C SER A 368 -3.42 0.65 -27.34
N LEU A 369 -2.72 -0.38 -26.87
CA LEU A 369 -3.34 -1.63 -26.43
C LEU A 369 -3.52 -1.61 -24.92
N GLN A 370 -4.78 -1.68 -24.47
CA GLN A 370 -5.10 -1.68 -23.05
C GLN A 370 -5.57 -3.04 -22.57
N PHE A 371 -5.10 -3.44 -21.39
CA PHE A 371 -5.55 -4.63 -20.67
C PHE A 371 -5.28 -4.49 -19.18
N THR A 372 -5.90 -5.37 -18.40
CA THR A 372 -5.63 -5.47 -16.96
C THR A 372 -4.80 -6.72 -16.69
N LEU A 373 -3.67 -6.56 -16.03
CA LEU A 373 -2.85 -7.66 -15.53
C LEU A 373 -3.14 -7.85 -14.04
N ASP A 374 -3.88 -8.91 -13.70
CA ASP A 374 -4.59 -9.03 -12.42
C ASP A 374 -5.53 -7.82 -12.22
N ASP A 375 -5.20 -6.86 -11.34
CA ASP A 375 -5.97 -5.62 -11.12
C ASP A 375 -5.18 -4.36 -11.53
N ILE A 376 -4.07 -4.51 -12.27
CA ILE A 376 -3.22 -3.40 -12.72
C ILE A 376 -3.59 -3.03 -14.15
N GLY A 377 -3.92 -1.76 -14.39
CA GLY A 377 -4.11 -1.25 -15.75
C GLY A 377 -2.76 -1.14 -16.46
N VAL A 378 -2.64 -1.80 -17.62
CA VAL A 378 -1.46 -1.72 -18.48
C VAL A 378 -1.87 -1.11 -19.81
N ASP A 379 -1.12 -0.09 -20.24
CA ASP A 379 -1.25 0.53 -21.55
C ASP A 379 0.03 0.27 -22.37
N VAL A 380 -0.10 -0.17 -23.63
CA VAL A 380 1.04 -0.46 -24.50
C VAL A 380 0.95 0.38 -25.77
N LEU A 381 1.92 1.29 -25.95
CA LEU A 381 1.95 2.28 -27.02
C LEU A 381 3.06 1.96 -28.04
N PRO A 382 2.73 1.63 -29.30
CA PRO A 382 3.72 1.55 -30.36
C PRO A 382 4.32 2.93 -30.67
N ALA A 383 5.63 2.98 -30.83
CA ALA A 383 6.37 4.19 -31.17
C ALA A 383 7.45 3.92 -32.22
N PHE A 384 7.82 4.97 -32.95
CA PHE A 384 9.06 4.98 -33.74
C PHE A 384 10.10 5.84 -33.01
N ASP A 385 11.39 5.55 -33.22
CA ASP A 385 12.47 6.27 -32.56
C ASP A 385 12.77 7.60 -33.28
N ALA A 386 11.93 8.60 -33.01
CA ALA A 386 12.04 9.91 -33.64
C ALA A 386 13.41 10.58 -33.43
N LEU A 387 14.07 10.31 -32.31
CA LEU A 387 15.39 10.87 -32.03
C LEU A 387 16.47 10.20 -32.88
N ALA A 388 16.40 8.88 -33.07
CA ALA A 388 17.31 8.17 -33.98
C ALA A 388 17.08 8.58 -35.45
N GLU A 389 15.83 8.72 -35.88
CA GLU A 389 15.50 9.04 -37.28
C GLU A 389 15.79 10.51 -37.63
N LEU A 390 15.46 11.46 -36.73
CA LEU A 390 15.57 12.90 -36.98
C LEU A 390 16.81 13.56 -36.35
N ARG A 391 17.64 12.77 -35.64
CA ARG A 391 18.96 13.13 -35.08
C ARG A 391 18.99 14.17 -33.96
N SER A 392 17.97 15.00 -33.81
CA SER A 392 17.92 16.02 -32.74
C SER A 392 16.49 16.41 -32.36
N PRO A 393 16.23 16.84 -31.10
CA PRO A 393 14.93 17.35 -30.70
C PRO A 393 14.41 18.50 -31.57
N ASP A 394 15.28 19.46 -31.94
CA ASP A 394 14.91 20.59 -32.81
C ASP A 394 14.39 20.12 -34.19
N ALA A 395 15.01 19.09 -34.78
CA ALA A 395 14.52 18.51 -36.03
C ALA A 395 13.15 17.84 -35.87
N ILE A 396 12.91 17.17 -34.74
CA ILE A 396 11.59 16.58 -34.41
C ILE A 396 10.53 17.68 -34.31
N TYR A 397 10.82 18.76 -33.58
CA TYR A 397 9.85 19.85 -33.39
C TYR A 397 9.56 20.60 -34.69
N LYS A 398 10.56 20.78 -35.57
CA LYS A 398 10.34 21.30 -36.93
C LYS A 398 9.49 20.37 -37.80
N ALA A 399 9.61 19.05 -37.61
CA ALA A 399 8.72 18.09 -38.29
C ALA A 399 7.28 18.21 -37.77
N MET A 400 7.09 18.36 -36.45
CA MET A 400 5.78 18.61 -35.84
C MET A 400 5.13 19.92 -36.32
N GLU A 401 5.92 20.98 -36.53
CA GLU A 401 5.44 22.26 -37.10
C GLU A 401 4.89 22.12 -38.53
N ARG A 402 5.45 21.21 -39.31
CA ARG A 402 5.06 20.95 -40.71
C ARG A 402 3.98 19.88 -40.84
N TYR A 403 3.53 19.32 -39.72
CA TYR A 403 2.58 18.22 -39.71
C TYR A 403 1.22 18.67 -40.28
N PRO A 404 0.64 17.96 -41.26
CA PRO A 404 -0.57 18.42 -41.96
C PRO A 404 -1.80 18.65 -41.07
N GLY A 405 -1.92 17.90 -39.97
CA GLY A 405 -3.01 18.05 -38.98
C GLY A 405 -2.79 19.18 -37.96
N GLY A 406 -1.71 19.97 -38.12
CA GLY A 406 -1.33 21.02 -37.21
C GLY A 406 -0.63 20.54 -35.93
N VAL A 407 -0.08 21.49 -35.18
CA VAL A 407 0.81 21.21 -34.03
C VAL A 407 0.13 20.47 -32.89
N HIS A 408 -1.18 20.63 -32.70
CA HIS A 408 -1.92 19.95 -31.64
C HIS A 408 -2.10 18.46 -31.94
N GLU A 409 -2.44 18.10 -33.19
CA GLU A 409 -2.47 16.68 -33.58
C GLU A 409 -1.05 16.10 -33.59
N ALA A 410 -0.06 16.85 -34.07
CA ALA A 410 1.35 16.45 -34.02
C ALA A 410 1.79 16.15 -32.58
N ALA A 411 1.43 16.99 -31.61
CA ALA A 411 1.74 16.79 -30.19
C ALA A 411 1.27 15.43 -29.67
N GLN A 412 0.08 14.99 -30.08
CA GLN A 412 -0.47 13.69 -29.68
C GLN A 412 0.23 12.55 -30.43
N GLN A 413 0.40 12.67 -31.75
CA GLN A 413 1.00 11.60 -32.57
C GLN A 413 2.45 11.30 -32.16
N TYR A 414 3.23 12.32 -31.82
CA TYR A 414 4.64 12.17 -31.43
C TYR A 414 4.84 11.86 -29.94
N SER A 415 3.80 11.91 -29.10
CA SER A 415 3.89 11.79 -27.65
C SER A 415 4.67 10.54 -27.21
N ALA A 416 4.28 9.36 -27.73
CA ALA A 416 4.97 8.10 -27.44
C ALA A 416 6.41 8.06 -27.98
N SER A 417 6.68 8.70 -29.12
CA SER A 417 8.03 8.76 -29.70
C SER A 417 9.00 9.63 -28.88
N LEU A 418 8.49 10.60 -28.12
CA LEU A 418 9.26 11.52 -27.28
C LEU A 418 9.57 10.99 -25.86
N THR A 419 9.09 9.79 -25.53
CA THR A 419 9.23 9.17 -24.19
C THR A 419 10.66 9.06 -23.72
N SER A 420 11.61 8.76 -24.60
CA SER A 420 13.03 8.69 -24.25
C SER A 420 13.54 10.00 -23.64
N LEU A 421 13.13 11.15 -24.20
CA LEU A 421 13.47 12.48 -23.69
C LEU A 421 12.77 12.77 -22.34
N GLN A 422 11.51 12.34 -22.16
CA GLN A 422 10.79 12.47 -20.89
C GLN A 422 11.49 11.65 -19.79
N ARG A 423 11.81 10.38 -20.09
CA ARG A 423 12.53 9.46 -19.21
C ARG A 423 13.87 10.06 -18.80
N ASP A 424 14.65 10.57 -19.75
CA ASP A 424 15.99 11.08 -19.49
C ASP A 424 15.96 12.39 -18.69
N PHE A 425 14.94 13.23 -18.87
CA PHE A 425 14.68 14.39 -18.02
C PHE A 425 14.39 13.98 -16.56
N VAL A 426 13.49 13.02 -16.34
CA VAL A 426 13.11 12.57 -14.98
C VAL A 426 14.22 11.75 -14.32
N LYS A 427 15.03 10.99 -15.08
CA LYS A 427 16.12 10.16 -14.56
C LYS A 427 17.17 10.96 -13.78
N GLN A 428 17.36 12.23 -14.13
CA GLN A 428 18.37 13.11 -13.53
C GLN A 428 17.92 13.67 -12.17
N VAL A 429 16.68 13.40 -11.74
CA VAL A 429 16.07 13.95 -10.54
C VAL A 429 16.58 13.22 -9.29
N ASP A 430 17.07 14.01 -8.33
CA ASP A 430 17.59 13.53 -7.04
C ASP A 430 16.57 12.65 -6.29
N SER A 431 17.03 11.55 -5.70
CA SER A 431 16.17 10.61 -4.97
C SER A 431 15.43 11.27 -3.80
N ARG A 432 15.96 12.36 -3.23
CA ARG A 432 15.35 13.15 -2.15
C ARG A 432 14.04 13.82 -2.55
N ILE A 433 13.83 14.12 -3.84
CA ILE A 433 12.63 14.77 -4.37
C ILE A 433 11.47 13.76 -4.50
N LYS A 434 11.80 12.46 -4.64
CA LYS A 434 10.80 11.41 -4.87
C LYS A 434 9.80 11.27 -3.73
N ASP A 435 10.21 11.54 -2.49
CA ASP A 435 9.30 11.50 -1.35
C ASP A 435 8.30 12.67 -1.35
N ALA A 436 8.74 13.88 -1.73
CA ALA A 436 7.84 15.02 -1.90
C ALA A 436 6.85 14.80 -3.06
N ILE A 437 7.33 14.29 -4.20
CA ILE A 437 6.48 13.91 -5.34
C ILE A 437 5.39 12.92 -4.90
N ARG A 438 5.76 11.89 -4.14
CA ARG A 438 4.80 10.90 -3.62
C ARG A 438 3.75 11.54 -2.73
N GLU A 439 4.16 12.47 -1.87
CA GLU A 439 3.26 13.20 -0.98
C GLU A 439 2.30 14.11 -1.76
N MET A 440 2.78 14.76 -2.82
CA MET A 440 1.94 15.56 -3.73
C MET A 440 0.90 14.69 -4.44
N LYS A 441 1.27 13.50 -4.93
CA LYS A 441 0.33 12.56 -5.57
C LYS A 441 -0.76 12.13 -4.58
N ASP A 442 -0.36 11.70 -3.38
CA ASP A 442 -1.29 11.29 -2.32
C ASP A 442 -2.23 12.44 -1.88
N TRP A 443 -1.72 13.67 -1.84
CA TRP A 443 -2.56 14.84 -1.58
C TRP A 443 -3.59 15.07 -2.70
N SER A 444 -3.16 15.02 -3.97
CA SER A 444 -4.02 15.25 -5.13
C SER A 444 -5.13 14.22 -5.21
N ASP A 445 -4.83 12.95 -4.94
CA ASP A 445 -5.81 11.86 -4.95
C ASP A 445 -6.86 12.01 -3.83
N LYS A 446 -6.46 12.51 -2.66
CA LYS A 446 -7.34 12.63 -1.49
C LYS A 446 -8.14 13.93 -1.43
N HIS A 447 -7.57 15.02 -1.92
CA HIS A 447 -8.09 16.37 -1.71
C HIS A 447 -8.30 17.15 -3.00
N GLY A 448 -7.70 16.71 -4.11
CA GLY A 448 -7.86 17.35 -5.41
C GLY A 448 -9.29 17.23 -5.94
N PRO A 449 -9.71 18.13 -6.85
CA PRO A 449 -10.99 18.02 -7.53
C PRO A 449 -10.99 16.82 -8.49
N ARG A 450 -12.17 16.47 -9.03
CA ARG A 450 -12.30 15.39 -10.02
C ARG A 450 -11.37 15.57 -11.23
N LYS A 451 -11.13 16.80 -11.66
CA LYS A 451 -10.15 17.17 -12.69
C LYS A 451 -8.92 17.81 -12.04
N SER A 452 -8.22 17.08 -11.16
CA SER A 452 -7.01 17.56 -10.49
C SER A 452 -5.77 17.49 -11.39
N VAL A 453 -4.67 18.10 -10.94
CA VAL A 453 -3.35 17.93 -11.56
C VAL A 453 -2.92 16.47 -11.40
N ARG A 454 -2.62 15.82 -12.53
CA ARG A 454 -2.22 14.41 -12.57
C ARG A 454 -0.76 14.21 -12.12
N SER A 455 -0.42 12.96 -11.82
CA SER A 455 0.91 12.51 -11.37
C SER A 455 2.08 13.17 -12.12
N TYR A 456 2.08 13.13 -13.45
CA TYR A 456 3.17 13.71 -14.25
C TYR A 456 3.28 15.23 -14.10
N GLY A 457 2.16 15.96 -14.06
CA GLY A 457 2.15 17.40 -13.80
C GLY A 457 2.69 17.77 -12.41
N LEU A 458 2.36 16.97 -11.39
CA LEU A 458 2.89 17.14 -10.04
C LEU A 458 4.40 16.87 -9.97
N GLU A 459 4.88 15.85 -10.69
CA GLU A 459 6.31 15.57 -10.84
C GLU A 459 7.07 16.73 -11.46
N LEU A 460 6.59 17.23 -12.60
CA LEU A 460 7.20 18.36 -13.28
C LEU A 460 7.20 19.61 -12.40
N LEU A 461 6.11 19.90 -11.68
CA LEU A 461 6.07 21.02 -10.74
C LEU A 461 7.10 20.85 -9.62
N ALA A 462 7.20 19.66 -9.03
CA ALA A 462 8.18 19.39 -7.98
C ALA A 462 9.63 19.54 -8.48
N ILE A 463 9.91 19.05 -9.69
CA ILE A 463 11.23 19.20 -10.33
C ILE A 463 11.53 20.68 -10.58
N TYR A 464 10.55 21.44 -11.08
CA TYR A 464 10.71 22.87 -11.36
C TYR A 464 10.96 23.69 -10.08
N MET A 465 10.28 23.37 -8.98
CA MET A 465 10.40 24.10 -7.72
C MET A 465 11.64 23.73 -6.90
N TYR A 466 12.21 22.55 -7.14
CA TYR A 466 13.32 22.04 -6.36
C TYR A 466 14.60 22.88 -6.52
N LYS A 467 15.29 23.11 -5.41
CA LYS A 467 16.64 23.67 -5.37
C LYS A 467 17.53 22.76 -4.52
N PRO A 468 18.84 22.64 -4.84
CA PRO A 468 19.78 21.93 -3.99
C PRO A 468 19.68 22.42 -2.53
N GLN A 469 19.69 21.48 -1.58
CA GLN A 469 19.56 21.72 -0.12
C GLN A 469 18.14 22.02 0.40
N MET A 470 17.13 22.08 -0.46
CA MET A 470 15.73 22.22 -0.03
C MET A 470 15.27 20.97 0.74
N SER A 471 14.57 21.17 1.86
CA SER A 471 13.93 20.06 2.58
C SER A 471 12.68 19.57 1.85
N LYS A 472 12.25 18.35 2.14
CA LYS A 472 11.00 17.78 1.60
C LYS A 472 9.79 18.69 1.90
N ASP A 473 9.69 19.19 3.13
CA ASP A 473 8.56 20.01 3.57
C ASP A 473 8.60 21.41 2.93
N GLU A 474 9.79 21.99 2.74
CA GLU A 474 9.93 23.25 2.03
C GLU A 474 9.52 23.13 0.56
N LEU A 475 9.92 22.04 -0.10
CA LEU A 475 9.50 21.75 -1.48
C LEU A 475 7.98 21.58 -1.57
N MET A 476 7.40 20.79 -0.67
CA MET A 476 5.96 20.55 -0.62
C MET A 476 5.19 21.86 -0.46
N ARG A 477 5.58 22.70 0.50
CA ARG A 477 4.98 24.03 0.71
C ARG A 477 5.07 24.90 -0.55
N LYS A 478 6.25 24.98 -1.18
CA LYS A 478 6.45 25.77 -2.41
C LYS A 478 5.59 25.29 -3.58
N CYS A 479 5.47 23.98 -3.77
CA CYS A 479 4.57 23.41 -4.77
C CYS A 479 3.11 23.76 -4.47
N MET A 480 2.69 23.67 -3.21
CA MET A 480 1.33 24.01 -2.79
C MET A 480 1.02 25.49 -2.97
N GLU A 481 1.98 26.40 -2.78
CA GLU A 481 1.83 27.83 -3.08
C GLU A 481 1.59 28.09 -4.57
N GLN A 482 2.26 27.34 -5.45
CA GLN A 482 2.00 27.40 -6.89
C GLN A 482 0.61 26.85 -7.24
N LEU A 483 0.22 25.72 -6.65
CA LEU A 483 -1.09 25.10 -6.86
C LEU A 483 -2.24 25.93 -6.25
N ALA A 484 -1.98 26.66 -5.16
CA ALA A 484 -2.94 27.60 -4.56
C ALA A 484 -3.29 28.76 -5.48
N ASN A 485 -2.42 29.04 -6.47
CA ASN A 485 -2.61 30.02 -7.52
C ASN A 485 -2.71 29.34 -8.91
N CYS A 486 -3.28 28.13 -8.96
CA CYS A 486 -3.26 27.26 -10.15
C CYS A 486 -3.74 27.98 -11.41
N GLY A 487 -4.77 28.84 -11.34
CA GLY A 487 -5.29 29.58 -12.50
C GLY A 487 -4.29 30.55 -13.16
N SER A 488 -3.19 30.87 -12.49
CA SER A 488 -2.10 31.73 -12.99
C SER A 488 -0.79 30.99 -13.25
N LEU A 489 -0.80 29.66 -13.07
CA LEU A 489 0.40 28.83 -13.13
C LEU A 489 1.03 28.81 -14.54
N ARG A 490 2.34 29.03 -14.59
CA ARG A 490 3.14 29.07 -15.81
C ARG A 490 4.47 28.37 -15.56
N VAL A 491 4.56 27.10 -15.93
CA VAL A 491 5.78 26.29 -15.78
C VAL A 491 6.25 25.83 -17.15
N ALA A 492 7.52 26.09 -17.46
CA ALA A 492 8.15 25.66 -18.69
C ALA A 492 9.63 25.31 -18.45
N PHE A 493 10.16 24.44 -19.31
CA PHE A 493 11.53 23.92 -19.21
C PHE A 493 12.32 24.27 -20.47
N ASN A 494 13.63 24.42 -20.33
CA ASN A 494 14.54 24.74 -21.44
C ASN A 494 15.49 23.58 -21.80
N THR A 495 15.14 22.35 -21.40
CA THR A 495 16.05 21.20 -21.51
C THR A 495 16.19 20.69 -22.94
N ASN A 496 15.06 20.43 -23.62
CA ASN A 496 15.08 19.89 -25.00
C ASN A 496 14.73 20.94 -26.05
N TYR A 497 14.20 22.10 -25.64
CA TYR A 497 13.83 23.21 -26.51
C TYR A 497 13.90 24.54 -25.75
N ASP A 498 13.96 25.66 -26.47
CA ASP A 498 13.79 27.00 -25.88
C ASP A 498 12.29 27.28 -25.68
N SER A 499 11.83 27.29 -24.43
CA SER A 499 10.41 27.49 -24.09
C SER A 499 9.87 28.86 -24.51
N SER A 500 10.71 29.89 -24.63
CA SER A 500 10.28 31.22 -25.06
C SER A 500 9.64 31.20 -26.46
N ARG A 501 10.08 30.27 -27.31
CA ARG A 501 9.52 30.07 -28.65
C ARG A 501 8.10 29.52 -28.63
N TYR A 502 7.73 28.74 -27.61
CA TYR A 502 6.51 27.92 -27.62
C TYR A 502 5.44 28.35 -26.61
N THR A 503 5.82 29.07 -25.54
CA THR A 503 4.87 29.58 -24.53
C THR A 503 3.74 30.44 -25.11
N ARG A 504 3.96 31.11 -26.25
CA ARG A 504 2.92 31.85 -26.99
C ARG A 504 1.76 30.99 -27.50
N PHE A 505 1.95 29.68 -27.63
CA PHE A 505 0.92 28.73 -28.05
C PHE A 505 0.16 28.11 -26.87
N MET A 506 0.57 28.40 -25.63
CA MET A 506 0.00 27.79 -24.42
C MET A 506 -1.13 28.61 -23.83
N GLN A 507 -2.24 27.95 -23.53
CA GLN A 507 -3.30 28.53 -22.71
C GLN A 507 -2.95 28.41 -21.23
N VAL A 508 -3.19 29.48 -20.48
CA VAL A 508 -2.96 29.53 -19.03
C VAL A 508 -4.15 28.89 -18.31
N PRO A 509 -3.93 28.04 -17.29
CA PRO A 509 -2.63 27.66 -16.74
C PRO A 509 -1.94 26.53 -17.50
N TYR A 510 -0.60 26.54 -17.45
CA TYR A 510 0.20 25.49 -18.09
C TYR A 510 1.38 24.99 -17.26
N ILE A 511 1.65 23.71 -17.45
CA ILE A 511 2.94 23.07 -17.19
C ILE A 511 3.32 22.41 -18.52
N MET A 512 4.36 22.92 -19.17
CA MET A 512 4.81 22.37 -20.45
C MET A 512 5.58 21.08 -20.24
N ASP A 513 5.34 20.09 -21.10
CA ASP A 513 6.13 18.86 -21.12
C ASP A 513 7.58 19.16 -21.56
N PRO A 514 8.62 18.80 -20.78
CA PRO A 514 10.01 19.07 -21.11
C PRO A 514 10.50 18.39 -22.40
N ALA A 515 9.80 17.37 -22.91
CA ALA A 515 10.09 16.68 -24.16
C ALA A 515 9.17 17.06 -25.32
N ASN A 516 7.98 17.61 -25.05
CA ASN A 516 6.98 17.95 -26.06
C ASN A 516 6.55 19.43 -25.94
N PRO A 517 7.11 20.35 -26.75
CA PRO A 517 6.89 21.79 -26.61
C PRO A 517 5.46 22.24 -26.92
N TYR A 518 4.63 21.35 -27.49
CA TYR A 518 3.23 21.63 -27.83
C TYR A 518 2.24 20.99 -26.84
N LYS A 519 2.74 20.36 -25.78
CA LYS A 519 1.92 19.68 -24.78
C LYS A 519 1.86 20.47 -23.46
N ASN A 520 0.65 20.87 -23.09
CA ASN A 520 0.32 21.29 -21.73
C ASN A 520 -0.16 20.07 -20.92
N VAL A 521 0.59 19.67 -19.89
CA VAL A 521 0.26 18.45 -19.11
C VAL A 521 -0.85 18.67 -18.08
N ILE A 522 -1.30 19.91 -17.87
CA ILE A 522 -2.43 20.26 -16.99
C ILE A 522 -3.62 20.82 -17.76
N GLU A 523 -3.67 20.60 -19.07
CA GLU A 523 -4.79 21.01 -19.90
C GLU A 523 -6.11 20.41 -19.38
N GLY A 524 -7.14 21.26 -19.24
CA GLY A 524 -8.47 20.85 -18.78
C GLY A 524 -8.62 20.64 -17.27
N VAL A 525 -7.62 21.00 -16.46
CA VAL A 525 -7.69 20.95 -14.98
C VAL A 525 -8.77 21.90 -14.43
N ASP A 526 -9.44 21.51 -13.34
CA ASP A 526 -10.27 22.41 -12.53
C ASP A 526 -9.35 23.28 -11.66
N ALA A 527 -8.83 24.35 -12.25
CA ALA A 527 -7.85 25.24 -11.61
C ALA A 527 -8.37 25.85 -10.30
N ASP A 528 -9.65 26.20 -10.23
CA ASP A 528 -10.26 26.75 -9.02
C ASP A 528 -10.39 25.71 -7.92
N GLY A 529 -10.79 24.48 -8.27
CA GLY A 529 -10.84 23.34 -7.37
C GLY A 529 -9.47 23.00 -6.79
N VAL A 530 -8.44 22.93 -7.64
CA VAL A 530 -7.05 22.72 -7.24
C VAL A 530 -6.58 23.83 -6.29
N SER A 531 -6.85 25.09 -6.66
CA SER A 531 -6.47 26.25 -5.85
C SER A 531 -7.10 26.21 -4.47
N ARG A 532 -8.40 25.88 -4.37
CA ARG A 532 -9.09 25.74 -3.07
C ARG A 532 -8.48 24.62 -2.22
N ALA A 533 -8.22 23.46 -2.81
CA ALA A 533 -7.63 22.31 -2.11
C ALA A 533 -6.21 22.61 -1.59
N ALA A 534 -5.38 23.28 -2.40
CA ALA A 534 -4.02 23.62 -2.02
C ALA A 534 -3.99 24.69 -0.91
N ASN A 535 -4.88 25.69 -0.99
CA ASN A 535 -5.07 26.67 0.08
C ASN A 535 -5.53 26.03 1.40
N ALA A 536 -6.34 24.97 1.35
CA ALA A 536 -6.72 24.24 2.55
C ALA A 536 -5.53 23.48 3.16
N TYR A 537 -4.67 22.88 2.32
CA TYR A 537 -3.43 22.25 2.77
C TYR A 537 -2.51 23.26 3.48
N LEU A 538 -2.24 24.41 2.84
CA LEU A 538 -1.39 25.47 3.39
C LEU A 538 -1.90 26.12 4.69
N ARG A 539 -3.19 26.01 5.00
CA ARG A 539 -3.73 26.48 6.29
C ARG A 539 -3.58 25.47 7.42
N SER A 540 -3.31 24.21 7.10
CA SER A 540 -3.30 23.10 8.06
C SER A 540 -1.90 22.57 8.38
N HIS A 541 -0.88 23.08 7.68
CA HIS A 541 0.54 22.75 7.77
C HIS A 541 1.33 24.04 7.65
#